data_AF-A0A7Y5GHB4-F1
#
_entry.id   AF-A0A7Y5GHB4-F1
#
_cell.length_a   1.000
_cell.length_b   1.000
_cell.length_c   1.000
_cell.angle_alpha   90.00
_cell.angle_beta   90.00
_cell.angle_gamma   90.00
#
_symmetry.space_group_name_H-M   'P 1'
#
loop_
_entity.id
_entity.type
_entity.pdbx_description
1 polymer ?
#
loop_
_entity_poly.entity_id
_entity_poly.type
_entity_poly.pdbx_seq_one_letter_code
_entity_poly.pdbx_strand_id
1 'polypeptide(L)'
;GGAKSGTFTVVTVPSSSVFTVTATDSATRAGDCAFPKWTGGGFTQTGSNITFTTTGPHGLTVGKFAFIEFPNGGSVTNGSYRVTSVQSPTRFTVAVFASSSRTESSPTVLPLVPAPVNRSGSVTIHYNTWAMGYTDGGNSSSLSQTPLNSPTVFNYFFPDYKFQGILASAGLTTPEFQLTSDTSIILQMNFLTQGIFNNSANTNGLSSFTSGGGALGMDIGPWMTPAITSNAGIPGLVDSLNTLLCAGQLSSSAKSVIVSYVADNTRFPYSSPLPTNSQMRDRVRAVVHLIVNSPEFAVQR
;
A
#
# COMPACT_ATOMS: atom_id res chain seq x y z
N GLY A 1 -10.01 6.19 12.81
CA GLY A 1 -9.88 6.37 14.27
C GLY A 1 -11.22 6.79 14.81
N GLY A 2 -11.77 6.07 15.79
CA GLY A 2 -13.16 6.18 16.26
C GLY A 2 -13.51 7.44 17.07
N ALA A 3 -12.96 8.61 16.72
CA ALA A 3 -13.37 9.87 17.32
C ALA A 3 -14.74 10.29 16.75
N LYS A 4 -15.73 10.54 17.62
CA LYS A 4 -17.05 11.05 17.23
C LYS A 4 -17.02 12.58 17.14
N SER A 5 -17.78 13.15 16.21
CA SER A 5 -18.03 14.60 16.18
C SER A 5 -18.80 15.03 17.44
N GLY A 6 -18.39 16.12 18.08
CA GLY A 6 -19.05 16.63 19.29
C GLY A 6 -18.34 17.82 19.89
N THR A 7 -18.94 18.37 20.94
CA THR A 7 -18.32 19.42 21.78
C THR A 7 -17.41 18.75 22.80
N PHE A 8 -16.16 19.20 22.88
CA PHE A 8 -15.18 18.69 23.84
C PHE A 8 -14.67 19.83 24.71
N THR A 9 -14.46 19.54 25.99
CA THR A 9 -13.74 20.44 26.88
C THR A 9 -12.25 20.39 26.54
N VAL A 10 -11.66 21.56 26.30
CA VAL A 10 -10.22 21.70 26.06
C VAL A 10 -9.47 21.39 27.36
N VAL A 11 -8.45 20.53 27.27
CA VAL A 11 -7.67 20.06 28.42
C VAL A 11 -6.38 20.85 28.56
N THR A 12 -5.67 21.09 27.45
CA THR A 12 -4.50 21.98 27.42
C THR A 12 -4.44 22.77 26.13
N VAL A 13 -3.77 23.93 26.16
CA VAL A 13 -3.51 24.77 24.98
C VAL A 13 -2.00 25.06 24.90
N PRO A 14 -1.21 24.17 24.28
CA PRO A 14 0.24 24.32 24.23
C PRO A 14 0.73 25.49 23.35
N SER A 15 -0.09 25.94 22.40
CA SER A 15 0.22 27.10 21.54
C SER A 15 -1.06 27.76 21.04
N SER A 16 -0.92 28.90 20.35
CA SER A 16 -2.05 29.61 19.73
C SER A 16 -2.79 28.82 18.65
N SER A 17 -2.21 27.72 18.17
CA SER A 17 -2.78 26.87 17.11
C SER A 17 -2.99 25.42 17.52
N VAL A 18 -2.65 25.05 18.77
CA VAL A 18 -2.72 23.67 19.24
C VAL A 18 -3.47 23.63 20.56
N PHE A 19 -4.45 22.74 20.64
CA PHE A 19 -5.13 22.40 21.87
C PHE A 19 -5.34 20.88 21.94
N THR A 20 -5.45 20.35 23.15
CA THR A 20 -5.76 18.95 23.38
C THR A 20 -7.17 18.83 23.94
N VAL A 21 -7.86 17.75 23.55
CA VAL A 21 -9.16 17.36 24.09
C VAL A 21 -9.08 15.90 24.53
N THR A 22 -9.82 15.52 25.58
CA THR A 22 -10.00 14.11 25.93
C THR A 22 -11.33 13.63 25.36
N ALA A 23 -11.27 12.61 24.51
CA ALA A 23 -12.45 11.90 24.03
C ALA A 23 -12.39 10.47 24.57
N THR A 24 -13.42 10.05 25.29
CA THR A 24 -13.56 8.65 25.73
C THR A 24 -13.73 7.77 24.50
N ASP A 25 -12.83 6.81 24.27
CA ASP A 25 -13.03 5.77 23.23
C ASP A 25 -14.24 4.94 23.66
N SER A 26 -15.42 5.29 23.13
CA SER A 26 -16.69 4.67 23.45
C SER A 26 -16.94 3.39 22.65
N ALA A 27 -15.97 2.96 21.83
CA ALA A 27 -16.02 1.69 21.15
C ALA A 27 -15.68 0.56 22.14
N THR A 28 -16.70 -0.18 22.58
CA THR A 28 -16.51 -1.45 23.27
C THR A 28 -15.93 -2.45 22.26
N ARG A 29 -14.61 -2.61 22.25
CA ARG A 29 -13.93 -3.65 21.48
C ARG A 29 -13.82 -4.89 22.35
N ALA A 30 -14.46 -5.97 21.93
CA ALA A 30 -14.33 -7.29 22.53
C ALA A 30 -13.77 -8.25 21.48
N GLY A 31 -12.90 -9.16 21.92
CA GLY A 31 -12.25 -10.16 21.09
C GLY A 31 -11.20 -10.90 21.90
N ASP A 32 -10.79 -12.07 21.42
CA ASP A 32 -9.75 -12.86 22.09
C ASP A 32 -8.38 -12.22 21.85
N CYS A 33 -7.72 -11.81 22.94
CA CYS A 33 -6.33 -11.37 22.90
C CYS A 33 -5.42 -12.58 23.11
N ALA A 34 -4.66 -12.96 22.09
CA ALA A 34 -3.59 -13.94 22.24
C ALA A 34 -2.40 -13.29 22.95
N PHE A 35 -2.11 -13.73 24.17
CA PHE A 35 -0.90 -13.33 24.89
C PHE A 35 0.18 -14.40 24.74
N PRO A 36 1.46 -14.03 24.64
CA PRO A 36 2.54 -15.01 24.70
C PRO A 36 2.50 -15.71 26.07
N LYS A 37 2.11 -16.99 26.05
CA LYS A 37 2.17 -17.90 27.20
C LYS A 37 3.61 -18.37 27.34
N TRP A 38 4.29 -17.93 28.40
CA TRP A 38 5.62 -18.44 28.72
C TRP A 38 5.45 -19.72 29.53
N THR A 39 5.66 -20.86 28.88
CA THR A 39 5.73 -22.17 29.53
C THR A 39 7.18 -22.57 29.75
N GLY A 40 7.48 -23.15 30.92
CA GLY A 40 8.82 -23.51 31.35
C GLY A 40 9.45 -22.49 32.31
N GLY A 41 10.69 -22.73 32.74
CA GLY A 41 11.34 -21.96 33.79
C GLY A 41 11.06 -22.51 35.19
N GLY A 42 11.18 -21.69 36.22
CA GLY A 42 10.97 -22.13 37.60
C GLY A 42 10.87 -20.98 38.58
N PHE A 43 10.49 -21.27 39.81
CA PHE A 43 10.50 -20.30 40.89
C PHE A 43 11.09 -20.89 42.16
N THR A 44 11.68 -20.02 42.98
CA THR A 44 12.07 -20.33 44.35
C THR A 44 11.36 -19.35 45.28
N GLN A 45 10.64 -19.90 46.25
CA GLN A 45 10.06 -19.15 47.35
C GLN A 45 10.94 -19.29 48.58
N THR A 46 11.28 -18.16 49.19
CA THR A 46 11.97 -18.09 50.48
C THR A 46 11.21 -17.12 51.37
N GLY A 47 10.49 -17.66 52.36
CA GLY A 47 9.55 -16.91 53.17
C GLY A 47 8.41 -16.34 52.32
N SER A 48 8.22 -15.02 52.42
CA SER A 48 7.19 -14.25 51.69
C SER A 48 7.64 -13.79 50.30
N ASN A 49 8.87 -14.10 49.86
CA ASN A 49 9.37 -13.67 48.56
C ASN A 49 9.41 -14.85 47.59
N ILE A 50 8.86 -14.67 46.39
CA ILE A 50 8.92 -15.64 45.31
C ILE A 50 9.71 -15.04 44.15
N THR A 51 10.83 -15.66 43.79
CA THR A 51 11.65 -15.26 42.65
C THR A 51 11.41 -16.21 41.49
N PHE A 52 10.93 -15.68 40.38
CA PHE A 52 10.65 -16.40 39.14
C PHE A 52 11.83 -16.29 38.18
N THR A 53 12.06 -17.34 37.42
CA THR A 53 12.96 -17.39 36.27
C THR A 53 12.16 -17.83 35.05
N THR A 54 12.03 -16.96 34.05
CA THR A 54 11.31 -17.21 32.80
C THR A 54 12.26 -17.70 31.71
N THR A 55 11.70 -18.39 30.70
CA THR A 55 12.47 -18.93 29.55
C THR A 55 12.93 -17.86 28.56
N GLY A 56 12.41 -16.63 28.66
CA GLY A 56 12.93 -15.47 27.93
C GLY A 56 12.46 -14.15 28.55
N PRO A 57 12.78 -13.01 27.89
CA PRO A 57 12.64 -11.69 28.48
C PRO A 57 11.18 -11.34 28.85
N HIS A 58 10.92 -11.05 30.12
CA HIS A 58 9.56 -10.86 30.64
C HIS A 58 9.00 -9.44 30.49
N GLY A 59 9.84 -8.43 30.22
CA GLY A 59 9.42 -7.03 30.03
C GLY A 59 8.81 -6.31 31.25
N LEU A 60 8.59 -7.03 32.36
CA LEU A 60 8.12 -6.47 33.64
C LEU A 60 9.07 -5.40 34.20
N THR A 61 8.48 -4.39 34.85
CA THR A 61 9.16 -3.40 35.68
C THR A 61 8.57 -3.38 37.09
N VAL A 62 9.31 -2.86 38.07
CA VAL A 62 8.86 -2.79 39.47
C VAL A 62 7.53 -2.05 39.57
N GLY A 63 6.60 -2.60 40.34
CA GLY A 63 5.28 -2.04 40.56
C GLY A 63 4.21 -2.46 39.55
N LYS A 64 4.57 -3.10 38.43
CA LYS A 64 3.64 -3.75 37.50
C LYS A 64 3.21 -5.12 38.00
N PHE A 65 2.23 -5.72 37.33
CA PHE A 65 1.65 -7.00 37.71
C PHE A 65 2.01 -8.11 36.72
N ALA A 66 2.12 -9.33 37.23
CA ALA A 66 2.17 -10.55 36.44
C ALA A 66 1.10 -11.52 36.99
N PHE A 67 0.37 -12.19 36.11
CA PHE A 67 -0.49 -13.31 36.52
C PHE A 67 0.34 -14.59 36.59
N ILE A 68 0.17 -15.35 37.66
CA ILE A 68 0.94 -16.56 37.95
C ILE A 68 -0.01 -17.73 38.20
N GLU A 69 0.29 -18.85 37.54
CA GLU A 69 -0.29 -20.16 37.82
C GLU A 69 0.78 -21.07 38.42
N PHE A 70 0.52 -21.58 39.62
CA PHE A 70 1.42 -22.49 40.33
C PHE A 70 1.09 -23.94 39.96
N PRO A 71 2.06 -24.72 39.45
CA PRO A 71 1.80 -26.02 38.86
C PRO A 71 1.37 -27.08 39.88
N ASN A 72 1.86 -27.00 41.12
CA ASN A 72 1.54 -27.98 42.18
C ASN A 72 0.68 -27.38 43.32
N GLY A 73 0.06 -26.21 43.11
CA GLY A 73 -0.72 -25.52 44.14
C GLY A 73 0.14 -25.04 45.31
N GLY A 74 -0.37 -25.09 46.54
CA GLY A 74 0.34 -24.73 47.78
C GLY A 74 -0.34 -23.62 48.58
N SER A 75 0.38 -23.02 49.54
CA SER A 75 -0.11 -21.91 50.38
C SER A 75 -0.30 -20.58 49.63
N VAL A 76 0.09 -20.55 48.35
CA VAL A 76 -0.01 -19.40 47.45
C VAL A 76 -0.93 -19.80 46.29
N THR A 77 -1.96 -19.00 46.05
CA THR A 77 -3.00 -19.30 45.04
C THR A 77 -2.64 -18.71 43.67
N ASN A 78 -3.25 -19.24 42.61
CA ASN A 78 -3.12 -18.63 41.28
C ASN A 78 -3.72 -17.22 41.29
N GLY A 79 -3.11 -16.26 40.60
CA GLY A 79 -3.59 -14.89 40.61
C GLY A 79 -2.57 -13.86 40.14
N SER A 80 -2.94 -12.59 40.25
CA SER A 80 -2.09 -11.46 39.88
C SER A 80 -1.22 -11.01 41.05
N TYR A 81 0.08 -10.92 40.81
CA TYR A 81 1.09 -10.53 41.79
C TYR A 81 1.83 -9.28 41.33
N ARG A 82 2.05 -8.36 42.27
CA ARG A 82 2.81 -7.14 42.02
C ARG A 82 4.31 -7.44 42.08
N VAL A 83 5.04 -7.01 41.06
CA VAL A 83 6.49 -7.17 40.96
C VAL A 83 7.17 -6.21 41.94
N THR A 84 7.99 -6.76 42.82
CA THR A 84 8.74 -6.01 43.84
C THR A 84 10.17 -5.72 43.42
N SER A 85 10.80 -6.61 42.64
CA SER A 85 12.12 -6.39 42.05
C SER A 85 12.29 -7.11 40.72
N VAL A 86 13.18 -6.59 39.89
CA VAL A 86 13.60 -7.20 38.62
C VAL A 86 15.11 -7.32 38.64
N GLN A 87 15.64 -8.55 38.66
CA GLN A 87 17.08 -8.82 38.74
C GLN A 87 17.74 -8.92 37.37
N SER A 88 17.00 -9.40 36.36
CA SER A 88 17.48 -9.51 34.99
C SER A 88 16.29 -9.51 34.03
N PRO A 89 16.49 -9.48 32.70
CA PRO A 89 15.39 -9.64 31.74
C PRO A 89 14.57 -10.91 31.93
N THR A 90 15.11 -11.94 32.58
CA THR A 90 14.48 -13.25 32.78
C THR A 90 14.18 -13.57 34.25
N ARG A 91 14.46 -12.65 35.20
CA ARG A 91 14.29 -12.90 36.63
C ARG A 91 13.64 -11.72 37.34
N PHE A 92 12.55 -12.01 38.02
CA PHE A 92 11.81 -11.03 38.83
C PHE A 92 11.30 -11.66 40.14
N THR A 93 11.00 -10.82 41.12
CA THR A 93 10.45 -11.23 42.41
C THR A 93 9.10 -10.58 42.65
N VAL A 94 8.24 -11.31 43.35
CA VAL A 94 6.98 -10.82 43.93
C VAL A 94 6.97 -11.12 45.42
N ALA A 95 6.23 -10.32 46.17
CA ALA A 95 5.93 -10.60 47.58
C ALA A 95 4.54 -11.23 47.71
N VAL A 96 4.42 -12.19 48.62
CA VAL A 96 3.19 -12.89 48.98
C VAL A 96 3.01 -12.89 50.50
N PHE A 97 1.77 -13.01 50.98
CA PHE A 97 1.51 -13.05 52.41
C PHE A 97 1.85 -14.40 53.06
N ALA A 98 1.76 -15.49 52.30
CA ALA A 98 2.07 -16.82 52.79
C ALA A 98 3.59 -17.05 52.82
N SER A 99 4.10 -17.53 53.97
CA SER A 99 5.51 -17.89 54.13
C SER A 99 5.73 -19.37 53.81
N SER A 100 6.70 -19.69 52.95
CA SER A 100 7.09 -21.06 52.62
C SER A 100 8.54 -21.12 52.11
N SER A 101 9.10 -22.32 52.00
CA SER A 101 10.41 -22.58 51.39
C SER A 101 10.28 -23.71 50.38
N ARG A 102 10.29 -23.37 49.08
CA ARG A 102 10.10 -24.35 48.01
C ARG A 102 10.71 -23.89 46.70
N THR A 103 11.05 -24.87 45.86
CA THR A 103 11.49 -24.64 44.48
C THR A 103 10.67 -25.53 43.57
N GLU A 104 10.08 -24.95 42.54
CA GLU A 104 9.28 -25.68 41.56
C GLU A 104 9.61 -25.23 40.14
N SER A 105 9.28 -26.08 39.19
CA SER A 105 9.51 -25.86 37.76
C SER A 105 8.19 -25.63 37.03
N SER A 106 8.26 -24.93 35.90
CA SER A 106 7.15 -24.72 34.97
C SER A 106 5.93 -23.95 35.50
N PRO A 107 6.09 -22.83 36.24
CA PRO A 107 4.96 -21.93 36.49
C PRO A 107 4.46 -21.30 35.18
N THR A 108 3.16 -21.07 35.04
CA THR A 108 2.66 -20.19 33.97
C THR A 108 2.85 -18.76 34.43
N VAL A 109 3.64 -17.97 33.69
CA VAL A 109 3.85 -16.55 33.96
C VAL A 109 3.31 -15.73 32.80
N LEU A 110 2.40 -14.80 33.11
CA LEU A 110 1.80 -13.88 32.16
C LEU A 110 2.09 -12.43 32.58
N PRO A 111 3.07 -11.75 31.98
CA PRO A 111 3.32 -10.34 32.23
C PRO A 111 2.11 -9.48 31.84
N LEU A 112 1.54 -8.71 32.78
CA LEU A 112 0.41 -7.81 32.51
C LEU A 112 0.93 -6.42 32.14
N VAL A 113 1.83 -6.39 31.15
CA VAL A 113 2.44 -5.18 30.59
C VAL A 113 2.31 -5.22 29.06
N PRO A 114 2.31 -4.06 28.36
CA PRO A 114 2.36 -4.05 26.90
C PRO A 114 3.51 -4.91 26.40
N ALA A 115 3.22 -5.82 25.45
CA ALA A 115 4.23 -6.72 24.93
C ALA A 115 5.36 -5.90 24.26
N PRO A 116 6.64 -6.13 24.61
CA PRO A 116 7.76 -5.54 23.91
C PRO A 116 7.95 -6.28 22.57
N VAL A 117 7.05 -6.05 21.62
CA VAL A 117 7.16 -6.64 20.29
C VAL A 117 8.25 -5.89 19.53
N ASN A 118 9.48 -6.40 19.59
CA ASN A 118 10.47 -6.13 18.56
C ASN A 118 10.23 -7.15 17.44
N ARG A 119 9.70 -6.68 16.31
CA ARG A 119 9.62 -7.50 15.10
C ARG A 119 11.02 -7.63 14.51
N SER A 120 11.55 -8.84 14.48
CA SER A 120 12.72 -9.19 13.68
C SER A 120 12.41 -10.45 12.87
N GLY A 121 12.93 -10.51 11.65
CA GLY A 121 12.73 -11.60 10.70
C GLY A 121 13.60 -11.36 9.47
N SER A 122 14.01 -12.43 8.80
CA SER A 122 14.72 -12.33 7.52
C SER A 122 13.71 -12.07 6.42
N VAL A 123 13.82 -10.91 5.77
CA VAL A 123 13.08 -10.61 4.53
C VAL A 123 13.95 -11.11 3.37
N THR A 124 13.47 -12.14 2.68
CA THR A 124 14.02 -12.49 1.37
C THR A 124 13.44 -11.52 0.36
N ILE A 125 14.20 -10.48 0.02
CA ILE A 125 13.86 -9.57 -1.08
C ILE A 125 14.16 -10.33 -2.38
N HIS A 126 13.12 -10.83 -3.04
CA HIS A 126 13.24 -11.18 -4.45
C HIS A 126 13.25 -9.88 -5.24
N TYR A 127 14.38 -9.58 -5.88
CA TYR A 127 14.41 -8.54 -6.90
C TYR A 127 13.57 -9.04 -8.08
N ASN A 128 12.32 -8.60 -8.17
CA ASN A 128 11.67 -8.58 -9.46
C ASN A 128 12.40 -7.51 -10.27
N THR A 129 12.96 -7.90 -11.42
CA THR A 129 13.85 -7.06 -12.20
C THR A 129 13.15 -5.88 -12.85
N TRP A 130 11.81 -5.71 -12.69
CA TRP A 130 10.97 -4.61 -13.18
C TRP A 130 11.82 -3.57 -13.90
N ALA A 131 12.18 -3.86 -15.16
CA ALA A 131 13.31 -3.23 -15.86
C ALA A 131 12.96 -1.81 -16.33
N MET A 132 12.11 -1.15 -15.55
CA MET A 132 11.56 0.18 -15.72
C MET A 132 12.54 1.25 -15.23
N GLY A 133 13.47 0.88 -14.34
CA GLY A 133 14.44 1.80 -13.76
C GLY A 133 13.77 2.91 -12.96
N TYR A 134 14.43 4.06 -12.87
CA TYR A 134 13.85 5.26 -12.27
C TYR A 134 12.93 5.96 -13.28
N THR A 135 11.66 6.08 -12.93
CA THR A 135 10.62 6.80 -13.69
C THR A 135 10.28 8.17 -13.10
N ASP A 136 11.08 8.66 -12.15
CA ASP A 136 11.00 9.99 -11.54
C ASP A 136 12.25 10.85 -11.80
N GLY A 137 13.15 10.42 -12.69
CA GLY A 137 14.41 11.10 -13.00
C GLY A 137 14.31 12.42 -13.78
N GLY A 138 13.11 12.84 -14.19
CA GLY A 138 12.85 14.16 -14.80
C GLY A 138 13.46 14.42 -16.18
N ASN A 139 14.06 13.41 -16.83
CA ASN A 139 14.74 13.53 -18.11
C ASN A 139 13.79 13.26 -19.30
N SER A 140 13.12 14.30 -19.80
CA SER A 140 12.26 14.32 -21.01
C SER A 140 11.10 13.28 -21.11
N SER A 141 11.04 12.27 -20.25
CA SER A 141 10.04 11.19 -20.19
C SER A 141 10.02 10.66 -18.75
N SER A 142 8.94 10.90 -18.01
CA SER A 142 8.87 10.62 -16.56
C SER A 142 7.42 10.44 -16.11
N LEU A 143 7.19 9.55 -15.13
CA LEU A 143 5.93 9.39 -14.42
C LEU A 143 5.90 10.20 -13.11
N SER A 144 7.01 10.87 -12.74
CA SER A 144 7.19 11.59 -11.46
C SER A 144 7.05 10.72 -10.21
N GLN A 145 6.96 9.40 -10.40
CA GLN A 145 6.96 8.39 -9.36
C GLN A 145 7.72 7.18 -9.89
N THR A 146 8.57 6.60 -9.05
CA THR A 146 9.22 5.31 -9.31
C THR A 146 8.62 4.25 -8.39
N PRO A 147 8.17 3.09 -8.92
CA PRO A 147 7.69 2.01 -8.08
C PRO A 147 8.70 1.61 -7.02
N LEU A 148 8.21 1.40 -5.80
CA LEU A 148 9.02 1.02 -4.65
C LEU A 148 10.10 2.04 -4.24
N ASN A 149 10.18 3.21 -4.87
CA ASN A 149 11.11 4.27 -4.47
C ASN A 149 10.62 5.05 -3.23
N SER A 150 9.33 4.90 -2.90
CA SER A 150 8.76 5.54 -1.72
C SER A 150 8.83 4.64 -0.48
N PRO A 151 9.38 5.12 0.65
CA PRO A 151 9.36 4.39 1.92
C PRO A 151 7.95 4.28 2.53
N THR A 152 7.00 5.13 2.12
CA THR A 152 5.58 5.07 2.54
C THR A 152 4.62 5.48 1.42
N VAL A 153 3.35 5.11 1.48
CA VAL A 153 2.34 5.54 0.48
C VAL A 153 1.99 7.04 0.52
N PHE A 154 2.50 7.79 1.51
CA PHE A 154 2.18 9.21 1.75
C PHE A 154 3.29 10.18 1.35
N ASN A 155 4.33 9.70 0.67
CA ASN A 155 5.54 10.50 0.46
C ASN A 155 5.43 11.48 -0.73
N TYR A 156 4.38 11.38 -1.54
CA TYR A 156 4.25 12.16 -2.77
C TYR A 156 3.17 13.24 -2.75
N PHE A 157 2.16 13.12 -1.88
CA PHE A 157 1.05 14.05 -1.82
C PHE A 157 0.38 14.06 -0.46
N PHE A 158 -0.26 15.17 -0.12
CA PHE A 158 -1.01 15.32 1.13
C PHE A 158 -2.38 14.65 1.03
N PRO A 159 -2.80 13.85 2.03
CA PRO A 159 -4.08 13.12 1.99
C PRO A 159 -5.31 14.00 1.81
N ASP A 160 -5.25 15.25 2.24
CA ASP A 160 -6.32 16.23 2.19
C ASP A 160 -6.19 17.24 1.04
N TYR A 161 -5.19 17.07 0.16
CA TYR A 161 -5.03 17.96 -0.99
C TYR A 161 -6.25 17.91 -1.91
N LYS A 162 -6.71 19.10 -2.30
CA LYS A 162 -7.82 19.33 -3.21
C LYS A 162 -7.34 20.20 -4.34
N PHE A 163 -7.33 19.64 -5.55
CA PHE A 163 -7.03 20.41 -6.74
C PHE A 163 -8.17 21.38 -7.00
N GLN A 164 -7.82 22.66 -7.16
CA GLN A 164 -8.79 23.74 -7.28
C GLN A 164 -9.71 23.53 -8.51
N GLY A 165 -10.99 23.88 -8.36
CA GLY A 165 -11.97 23.80 -9.42
C GLY A 165 -13.20 22.96 -9.05
N ILE A 166 -13.76 22.27 -10.03
CA ILE A 166 -15.05 21.56 -9.89
C ILE A 166 -14.98 20.43 -8.84
N LEU A 167 -13.83 19.74 -8.71
CA LEU A 167 -13.66 18.63 -7.78
C LEU A 167 -13.57 19.13 -6.33
N ALA A 168 -12.75 20.16 -6.09
CA ALA A 168 -12.70 20.83 -4.79
C ALA A 168 -14.05 21.43 -4.38
N SER A 169 -14.77 22.03 -5.34
CA SER A 169 -16.12 22.59 -5.11
C SER A 169 -17.15 21.52 -4.76
N ALA A 170 -17.00 20.31 -5.30
CA ALA A 170 -17.78 19.13 -4.94
C ALA A 170 -17.32 18.48 -3.63
N GLY A 171 -16.33 19.05 -2.94
CA GLY A 171 -15.80 18.55 -1.67
C GLY A 171 -14.83 17.38 -1.79
N LEU A 172 -14.51 16.94 -3.01
CA LEU A 172 -13.66 15.78 -3.28
C LEU A 172 -12.18 16.09 -2.98
N THR A 173 -11.50 15.13 -2.35
CA THR A 173 -10.03 15.13 -2.20
C THR A 173 -9.40 14.51 -3.42
N THR A 174 -8.36 15.13 -3.96
CA THR A 174 -7.64 14.66 -5.15
C THR A 174 -6.12 14.66 -4.90
N PRO A 175 -5.61 13.89 -3.91
CA PRO A 175 -4.21 13.97 -3.50
C PRO A 175 -3.22 13.78 -4.65
N GLU A 176 -3.50 12.83 -5.54
CA GLU A 176 -2.65 12.47 -6.68
C GLU A 176 -2.40 13.65 -7.64
N PHE A 177 -3.33 14.61 -7.71
CA PHE A 177 -3.19 15.78 -8.58
C PHE A 177 -2.09 16.74 -8.12
N GLN A 178 -1.55 16.58 -6.91
CA GLN A 178 -0.44 17.38 -6.43
C GLN A 178 0.85 17.14 -7.25
N LEU A 179 0.97 15.99 -7.92
CA LEU A 179 2.07 15.68 -8.84
C LEU A 179 1.75 16.07 -10.28
N THR A 180 0.52 16.49 -10.56
CA THR A 180 0.03 16.86 -11.87
C THR A 180 0.28 18.35 -12.10
N SER A 181 1.14 18.65 -13.06
CA SER A 181 1.52 19.99 -13.52
C SER A 181 1.61 19.96 -15.04
N ASP A 182 1.62 21.13 -15.67
CA ASP A 182 1.80 21.24 -17.12
C ASP A 182 3.03 20.44 -17.58
N THR A 183 4.15 20.54 -16.86
CA THR A 183 5.37 19.80 -17.15
C THR A 183 5.20 18.29 -16.99
N SER A 184 4.65 17.82 -15.87
CA SER A 184 4.55 16.38 -15.59
C SER A 184 3.56 15.67 -16.50
N ILE A 185 2.50 16.34 -16.96
CA ILE A 185 1.60 15.80 -17.99
C ILE A 185 2.38 15.57 -19.29
N ILE A 186 3.17 16.55 -19.77
CA ILE A 186 4.00 16.37 -20.98
C ILE A 186 5.00 15.21 -20.80
N LEU A 187 5.67 15.13 -19.65
CA LEU A 187 6.64 14.07 -19.39
C LEU A 187 5.99 12.68 -19.34
N GLN A 188 4.79 12.57 -18.79
CA GLN A 188 4.02 11.33 -18.77
C GLN A 188 3.61 10.92 -20.18
N MET A 189 3.12 11.86 -21.01
CA MET A 189 2.78 11.60 -22.40
C MET A 189 3.99 11.08 -23.19
N ASN A 190 5.17 11.66 -22.98
CA ASN A 190 6.41 11.18 -23.58
C ASN A 190 6.75 9.76 -23.12
N PHE A 191 6.60 9.45 -21.83
CA PHE A 191 6.83 8.12 -21.29
C PHE A 191 5.91 7.06 -21.92
N LEU A 192 4.61 7.35 -21.99
CA LEU A 192 3.63 6.45 -22.59
C LEU A 192 3.87 6.25 -24.09
N THR A 193 4.18 7.34 -24.80
CA THR A 193 4.51 7.30 -26.23
C THR A 193 5.73 6.42 -26.50
N GLN A 194 6.79 6.55 -25.69
CA GLN A 194 7.96 5.70 -25.81
C GLN A 194 7.61 4.23 -25.59
N GLY A 195 6.76 3.90 -24.61
CA GLY A 195 6.31 2.52 -24.40
C GLY A 195 5.45 1.95 -25.52
N ILE A 196 4.57 2.76 -26.11
CA ILE A 196 3.65 2.32 -27.18
C ILE A 196 4.39 2.07 -28.49
N PHE A 197 5.32 2.97 -28.85
CA PHE A 197 6.03 2.92 -30.13
C PHE A 197 7.43 2.30 -30.05
N ASN A 198 7.83 1.81 -28.87
CA ASN A 198 9.09 1.09 -28.72
C ASN A 198 9.17 -0.09 -29.71
N ASN A 199 10.40 -0.40 -30.12
CA ASN A 199 10.67 -1.47 -31.07
C ASN A 199 9.82 -1.32 -32.35
N SER A 200 10.03 -0.21 -33.08
CA SER A 200 9.30 0.11 -34.31
C SER A 200 9.49 -0.94 -35.42
N ALA A 201 10.59 -1.69 -35.37
CA ALA A 201 10.88 -2.79 -36.28
C ALA A 201 10.03 -4.05 -36.01
N ASN A 202 9.47 -4.18 -34.81
CA ASN A 202 8.63 -5.33 -34.46
C ASN A 202 7.26 -5.26 -35.14
N THR A 203 6.96 -6.21 -36.02
CA THR A 203 5.69 -6.29 -36.75
C THR A 203 4.57 -7.01 -36.00
N ASN A 204 4.83 -7.53 -34.79
CA ASN A 204 3.82 -8.16 -33.94
C ASN A 204 3.15 -7.14 -32.98
N GLY A 205 2.24 -7.63 -32.15
CA GLY A 205 1.49 -6.83 -31.18
C GLY A 205 2.21 -6.57 -29.85
N LEU A 206 3.45 -7.00 -29.69
CA LEU A 206 4.17 -6.88 -28.42
C LEU A 206 5.02 -5.62 -28.39
N SER A 207 4.88 -4.85 -27.32
CA SER A 207 5.81 -3.79 -26.94
C SER A 207 6.25 -3.98 -25.49
N SER A 208 7.40 -3.39 -25.14
CA SER A 208 7.81 -3.25 -23.75
C SER A 208 8.01 -1.78 -23.46
N PHE A 209 7.40 -1.32 -22.36
CA PHE A 209 7.84 -0.07 -21.74
C PHE A 209 9.31 -0.24 -21.34
N THR A 210 10.11 0.80 -21.58
CA THR A 210 11.57 0.87 -21.39
C THR A 210 12.40 -0.18 -22.14
N SER A 211 13.13 0.28 -23.17
CA SER A 211 14.21 -0.41 -23.92
C SER A 211 13.96 -1.85 -24.43
N GLY A 212 12.72 -2.35 -24.47
CA GLY A 212 12.43 -3.67 -25.06
C GLY A 212 12.76 -4.86 -24.14
N GLY A 213 13.20 -4.61 -22.90
CA GLY A 213 13.71 -5.63 -21.97
C GLY A 213 12.67 -6.45 -21.22
N GLY A 214 11.37 -6.28 -21.52
CA GLY A 214 10.29 -7.00 -20.85
C GLY A 214 9.92 -6.45 -19.47
N ALA A 215 10.21 -5.17 -19.18
CA ALA A 215 9.90 -4.54 -17.91
C ALA A 215 8.38 -4.54 -17.62
N LEU A 216 7.62 -4.11 -18.61
CA LEU A 216 6.16 -4.08 -18.65
C LEU A 216 5.76 -4.36 -20.11
N GLY A 217 5.22 -5.55 -20.35
CA GLY A 217 4.74 -5.95 -21.67
C GLY A 217 3.38 -5.34 -21.98
N MET A 218 3.24 -4.78 -23.18
CA MET A 218 1.95 -4.42 -23.77
C MET A 218 1.70 -5.38 -24.94
N ASP A 219 0.56 -6.08 -24.92
CA ASP A 219 0.12 -6.91 -26.04
C ASP A 219 -1.12 -6.31 -26.70
N ILE A 220 -0.95 -5.81 -27.91
CA ILE A 220 -2.02 -5.31 -28.78
C ILE A 220 -2.45 -6.34 -29.84
N GLY A 221 -1.84 -7.53 -29.84
CA GLY A 221 -2.12 -8.63 -30.77
C GLY A 221 -3.60 -8.99 -30.88
N PRO A 222 -4.40 -9.00 -29.79
CA PRO A 222 -5.83 -9.27 -29.86
C PRO A 222 -6.63 -8.35 -30.78
N TRP A 223 -6.16 -7.11 -31.03
CA TRP A 223 -6.80 -6.15 -31.92
C TRP A 223 -6.22 -6.11 -33.33
N MET A 224 -5.12 -6.82 -33.59
CA MET A 224 -4.43 -6.82 -34.88
C MET A 224 -5.05 -7.81 -35.87
N THR A 225 -6.34 -7.63 -36.17
CA THR A 225 -7.05 -8.40 -37.20
C THR A 225 -7.53 -7.49 -38.33
N PRO A 226 -7.67 -8.00 -39.57
CA PRO A 226 -8.20 -7.21 -40.68
C PRO A 226 -9.60 -6.64 -40.39
N ALA A 227 -10.44 -7.42 -39.70
CA ALA A 227 -11.77 -6.98 -39.32
C ALA A 227 -11.74 -5.74 -38.41
N ILE A 228 -10.92 -5.78 -37.35
CA ILE A 228 -10.83 -4.71 -36.34
C ILE A 228 -10.10 -3.47 -36.88
N THR A 229 -9.05 -3.66 -37.69
CA THR A 229 -8.18 -2.55 -38.12
C THR A 229 -8.58 -1.90 -39.46
N SER A 230 -9.61 -2.44 -40.13
CA SER A 230 -10.22 -1.80 -41.30
C SER A 230 -10.89 -0.47 -40.94
N ASN A 231 -11.13 0.40 -41.92
CA ASN A 231 -11.82 1.68 -41.68
C ASN A 231 -13.21 1.49 -41.05
N ALA A 232 -13.92 0.41 -41.41
CA ALA A 232 -15.21 0.06 -40.82
C ALA A 232 -15.08 -0.53 -39.40
N GLY A 233 -13.93 -1.14 -39.07
CA GLY A 233 -13.65 -1.74 -37.76
C GLY A 233 -13.10 -0.77 -36.71
N ILE A 234 -12.42 0.30 -37.13
CA ILE A 234 -11.80 1.29 -36.22
C ILE A 234 -12.77 1.85 -35.16
N PRO A 235 -14.06 2.17 -35.45
CA PRO A 235 -15.00 2.58 -34.41
C PRO A 235 -15.13 1.56 -33.27
N GLY A 236 -15.24 0.27 -33.59
CA GLY A 236 -15.31 -0.81 -32.60
C GLY A 236 -14.00 -1.00 -31.83
N LEU A 237 -12.86 -0.78 -32.48
CA LEU A 237 -11.55 -0.74 -31.82
C LEU A 237 -11.49 0.38 -30.76
N VAL A 238 -11.93 1.59 -31.13
CA VAL A 238 -11.97 2.75 -30.23
C VAL A 238 -12.91 2.48 -29.04
N ASP A 239 -14.09 1.90 -29.27
CA ASP A 239 -15.01 1.57 -28.17
C ASP A 239 -14.47 0.48 -27.23
N SER A 240 -13.80 -0.53 -27.79
CA SER A 240 -13.12 -1.59 -27.01
C SER A 240 -12.02 -0.99 -26.13
N LEU A 241 -11.16 -0.15 -26.68
CA LEU A 241 -10.06 0.48 -25.93
C LEU A 241 -10.56 1.57 -24.98
N ASN A 242 -11.63 2.29 -25.31
CA ASN A 242 -12.30 3.21 -24.39
C ASN A 242 -12.81 2.47 -23.15
N THR A 243 -13.40 1.28 -23.33
CA THR A 243 -13.85 0.46 -22.20
C THR A 243 -12.69 0.07 -21.28
N LEU A 244 -11.54 -0.30 -21.85
CA LEU A 244 -10.37 -0.75 -21.10
C LEU A 244 -9.58 0.38 -20.44
N LEU A 245 -9.42 1.51 -21.12
CA LEU A 245 -8.51 2.59 -20.73
C LEU A 245 -9.21 3.78 -20.08
N CYS A 246 -10.51 3.95 -20.34
CA CYS A 246 -11.29 5.10 -19.87
C CYS A 246 -12.65 4.69 -19.26
N ALA A 247 -12.85 3.40 -18.95
CA ALA A 247 -14.11 2.86 -18.42
C ALA A 247 -15.36 3.24 -19.24
N GLY A 248 -15.19 3.44 -20.56
CA GLY A 248 -16.27 3.82 -21.47
C GLY A 248 -16.58 5.32 -21.49
N GLN A 249 -15.86 6.17 -20.75
CA GLN A 249 -16.17 7.58 -20.56
C GLN A 249 -15.63 8.53 -21.64
N LEU A 250 -14.91 8.02 -22.65
CA LEU A 250 -14.43 8.85 -23.75
C LEU A 250 -15.60 9.49 -24.51
N SER A 251 -15.57 10.81 -24.64
CA SER A 251 -16.65 11.58 -25.25
C SER A 251 -16.88 11.20 -26.72
N SER A 252 -18.12 11.36 -27.22
CA SER A 252 -18.45 11.07 -28.62
C SER A 252 -17.63 11.92 -29.60
N SER A 253 -17.33 13.16 -29.24
CA SER A 253 -16.46 14.06 -30.01
C SER A 253 -15.03 13.52 -30.08
N ALA A 254 -14.43 13.14 -28.94
CA ALA A 254 -13.09 12.55 -28.91
C ALA A 254 -13.02 11.25 -29.73
N LYS A 255 -14.01 10.37 -29.59
CA LYS A 255 -14.10 9.15 -30.41
C LYS A 255 -14.12 9.46 -31.90
N SER A 256 -14.93 10.43 -32.32
CA SER A 256 -14.99 10.84 -33.74
C SER A 256 -13.64 11.33 -34.25
N VAL A 257 -12.92 12.15 -33.48
CA VAL A 257 -11.60 12.66 -33.86
C VAL A 257 -10.60 11.52 -34.03
N ILE A 258 -10.55 10.57 -33.09
CA ILE A 258 -9.64 9.42 -33.14
C ILE A 258 -9.95 8.54 -34.35
N VAL A 259 -11.23 8.20 -34.57
CA VAL A 259 -11.66 7.39 -35.71
C VAL A 259 -11.27 8.06 -37.02
N SER A 260 -11.60 9.34 -37.20
CA SER A 260 -11.28 10.09 -38.42
C SER A 260 -9.77 10.18 -38.68
N TYR A 261 -8.96 10.34 -37.63
CA TYR A 261 -7.51 10.42 -37.77
C TYR A 261 -6.88 9.09 -38.19
N VAL A 262 -7.29 7.97 -37.56
CA VAL A 262 -6.70 6.65 -37.81
C VAL A 262 -7.23 6.00 -39.09
N ALA A 263 -8.48 6.28 -39.47
CA ALA A 263 -9.08 5.75 -40.69
C ALA A 263 -8.59 6.45 -41.98
N ASP A 264 -7.80 7.52 -41.87
CA ASP A 264 -7.21 8.17 -43.03
C ASP A 264 -6.04 7.34 -43.59
N ASN A 265 -6.27 6.68 -44.73
CA ASN A 265 -5.28 5.84 -45.41
C ASN A 265 -4.05 6.61 -45.91
N THR A 266 -4.10 7.94 -46.02
CA THR A 266 -2.93 8.76 -46.37
C THR A 266 -1.96 8.87 -45.20
N ARG A 267 -2.46 8.87 -43.96
CA ARG A 267 -1.67 8.89 -42.72
C ARG A 267 -1.29 7.48 -42.28
N PHE A 268 -2.23 6.54 -42.40
CA PHE A 268 -2.06 5.13 -42.03
C PHE A 268 -2.38 4.23 -43.23
N PRO A 269 -1.40 4.02 -44.14
CA PRO A 269 -1.57 3.14 -45.29
C PRO A 269 -2.10 1.77 -44.89
N TYR A 270 -3.06 1.24 -45.67
CA TYR A 270 -3.73 -0.01 -45.35
C TYR A 270 -4.21 -0.72 -46.60
N SER A 271 -3.71 -1.92 -46.86
CA SER A 271 -4.14 -2.74 -47.99
C SER A 271 -5.32 -3.61 -47.59
N SER A 272 -6.51 -3.32 -48.11
CA SER A 272 -7.70 -4.16 -47.90
C SER A 272 -7.86 -5.12 -49.09
N PRO A 273 -8.26 -6.40 -48.90
CA PRO A 273 -8.66 -7.03 -47.63
C PRO A 273 -7.49 -7.67 -46.84
N LEU A 274 -6.27 -7.66 -47.39
CA LEU A 274 -5.10 -8.31 -46.82
C LEU A 274 -4.07 -7.25 -46.35
N PRO A 275 -4.25 -6.67 -45.16
CA PRO A 275 -3.30 -5.72 -44.60
C PRO A 275 -2.05 -6.46 -44.11
N THR A 276 -0.91 -5.77 -44.10
CA THR A 276 0.29 -6.31 -43.45
C THR A 276 0.18 -6.18 -41.94
N ASN A 277 0.90 -7.01 -41.18
CA ASN A 277 0.93 -6.92 -39.72
C ASN A 277 1.37 -5.53 -39.24
N SER A 278 2.32 -4.88 -39.93
CA SER A 278 2.75 -3.51 -39.62
C SER A 278 1.62 -2.49 -39.76
N GLN A 279 0.81 -2.58 -40.83
CA GLN A 279 -0.33 -1.67 -41.03
C GLN A 279 -1.39 -1.84 -39.95
N MET A 280 -1.68 -3.09 -39.55
CA MET A 280 -2.60 -3.37 -38.44
C MET A 280 -2.05 -2.84 -37.11
N ARG A 281 -0.79 -3.13 -36.80
CA ARG A 281 -0.07 -2.65 -35.62
C ARG A 281 -0.10 -1.14 -35.50
N ASP A 282 0.20 -0.42 -36.57
CA ASP A 282 0.33 1.04 -36.56
C ASP A 282 -1.01 1.72 -36.28
N ARG A 283 -2.11 1.19 -36.83
CA ARG A 283 -3.46 1.68 -36.53
C ARG A 283 -3.85 1.44 -35.08
N VAL A 284 -3.58 0.24 -34.54
CA VAL A 284 -3.89 -0.05 -33.13
C VAL A 284 -3.06 0.81 -32.19
N ARG A 285 -1.75 0.95 -32.44
CA ARG A 285 -0.87 1.84 -31.67
C ARG A 285 -1.34 3.29 -31.72
N ALA A 286 -1.78 3.77 -32.89
CA ALA A 286 -2.31 5.12 -33.04
C ALA A 286 -3.58 5.35 -32.19
N VAL A 287 -4.52 4.40 -32.18
CA VAL A 287 -5.71 4.50 -31.31
C VAL A 287 -5.30 4.54 -29.84
N VAL A 288 -4.45 3.60 -29.39
CA VAL A 288 -3.97 3.56 -28.00
C VAL A 288 -3.30 4.89 -27.63
N HIS A 289 -2.39 5.38 -28.47
CA HIS A 289 -1.67 6.63 -28.25
C HIS A 289 -2.60 7.84 -28.14
N LEU A 290 -3.62 7.95 -28.99
CA LEU A 290 -4.55 9.09 -28.91
C LEU A 290 -5.47 9.01 -27.68
N ILE A 291 -5.85 7.81 -27.24
CA ILE A 291 -6.65 7.64 -26.02
C ILE A 291 -5.82 7.99 -24.79
N VAL A 292 -4.60 7.46 -24.64
CA VAL A 292 -3.80 7.70 -23.43
C VAL A 292 -3.30 9.14 -23.28
N ASN A 293 -3.32 9.93 -24.36
CA ASN A 293 -3.02 11.36 -24.33
C ASN A 293 -4.27 12.25 -24.30
N SER A 294 -5.46 11.66 -24.10
CA SER A 294 -6.71 12.42 -23.98
C SER A 294 -6.92 12.96 -22.56
N PRO A 295 -7.62 14.11 -22.40
CA PRO A 295 -8.00 14.61 -21.08
C PRO A 295 -8.81 13.60 -20.26
N GLU A 296 -9.68 12.82 -20.92
CA GLU A 296 -10.49 11.77 -20.29
C GLU A 296 -9.68 10.57 -19.79
N PHE A 297 -8.46 10.36 -20.31
CA PHE A 297 -7.52 9.39 -19.74
C PHE A 297 -6.70 10.00 -18.60
N ALA A 298 -6.22 11.24 -18.76
CA ALA A 298 -5.44 11.93 -17.74
C ALA A 298 -6.22 12.15 -16.44
N VAL A 299 -7.55 12.32 -16.54
CA VAL A 299 -8.48 12.40 -15.42
C VAL A 299 -9.58 11.37 -15.61
N GLN A 300 -9.38 10.17 -15.06
CA GLN A 300 -10.46 9.18 -14.95
C GLN A 300 -11.44 9.62 -13.85
N ARG A 301 -12.74 9.59 -14.15
CA ARG A 301 -13.83 10.05 -13.27
C ARG A 301 -14.74 8.94 -12.79
#